data_AF-A0A1Q3X017-F1
#
_entry.id   AF-A0A1Q3X017-F1
#
_cell.length_a   1.000
_cell.length_b   1.000
_cell.length_c   1.000
_cell.angle_alpha   90.00
_cell.angle_beta   90.00
_cell.angle_gamma   90.00
#
_symmetry.space_group_name_H-M   'P 1'
#
loop_
_entity.id
_entity.type
_entity.pdbx_description
1 polymer ?
#
loop_
_entity_poly.entity_id
_entity_poly.type
_entity_poly.pdbx_seq_one_letter_code
_entity_poly.pdbx_strand_id
1 'polypeptide(L)'
;MPHIPLPEQLPGITGLLEYRLDTAMPIRELTQILLRGESTLTTGERELIAALVSSRNCTAFCEAAHTKAADILLGDDETARAVKQDVETAPVSEKMKALLQIAALTQQNGSAVTSEAVSRAREAGATDREIHDTVLIAALFCLYNKYVDGLATIAPSDPAFYQMLGERITGRGYVRPPGGYPVQTH
;
A
#
# COMPACT_ATOMS: atom_id res chain seq x y z
N MET A 1 -1.85 -15.07 -16.52
CA MET A 1 -2.88 -14.50 -17.41
C MET A 1 -4.11 -14.23 -16.57
N PRO A 2 -4.73 -13.05 -16.67
CA PRO A 2 -5.91 -12.71 -15.89
C PRO A 2 -7.06 -13.72 -16.08
N HIS A 3 -7.84 -13.96 -15.03
CA HIS A 3 -8.99 -14.88 -15.08
C HIS A 3 -10.21 -14.30 -15.82
N ILE A 4 -10.23 -12.98 -16.01
CA ILE A 4 -11.27 -12.26 -16.77
C ILE A 4 -10.60 -11.28 -17.74
N PRO A 5 -11.29 -10.83 -18.80
CA PRO A 5 -10.77 -9.79 -19.69
C PRO A 5 -10.50 -8.49 -18.92
N LEU A 6 -9.28 -7.99 -19.00
CA LEU A 6 -8.84 -6.72 -18.43
C LEU A 6 -8.10 -5.91 -19.49
N PRO A 7 -8.01 -4.57 -19.37
CA PRO A 7 -7.19 -3.76 -20.27
C PRO A 7 -5.72 -4.19 -20.18
N GLU A 8 -5.19 -4.78 -21.26
CA GLU A 8 -3.85 -5.41 -21.29
C GLU A 8 -2.72 -4.43 -20.95
N GLN A 9 -2.90 -3.16 -21.29
CA GLN A 9 -1.96 -2.07 -21.04
C GLN A 9 -1.95 -1.55 -19.59
N LEU A 10 -2.85 -2.03 -18.73
CA LEU A 10 -3.00 -1.56 -17.35
C LEU A 10 -2.70 -2.68 -16.35
N PRO A 11 -1.42 -2.91 -16.00
CA PRO A 11 -1.03 -3.98 -15.09
C PRO A 11 -1.54 -3.78 -13.65
N GLY A 12 -1.57 -4.90 -12.93
CA GLY A 12 -1.94 -4.98 -11.53
C GLY A 12 -3.32 -4.39 -11.22
N ILE A 13 -3.39 -3.66 -10.12
CA ILE A 13 -4.63 -3.04 -9.64
C ILE A 13 -5.21 -2.00 -10.61
N THR A 14 -4.39 -1.41 -11.49
CA THR A 14 -4.84 -0.35 -12.39
C THR A 14 -5.89 -0.87 -13.36
N GLY A 15 -5.67 -2.05 -13.96
CA GLY A 15 -6.62 -2.66 -14.89
C GLY A 15 -7.93 -3.06 -14.22
N LEU A 16 -7.88 -3.53 -12.96
CA LEU A 16 -9.05 -3.90 -12.18
C LEU A 16 -9.94 -2.69 -11.85
N LEU A 17 -9.31 -1.59 -11.41
CA LEU A 17 -10.03 -0.36 -11.11
C LEU A 17 -10.55 0.34 -12.37
N GLU A 18 -10.00 0.05 -13.55
CA GLU A 18 -10.53 0.54 -14.82
C GLU A 18 -11.65 -0.35 -15.36
N TYR A 19 -11.63 -1.66 -15.08
CA TYR A 19 -12.66 -2.62 -15.49
C TYR A 19 -14.05 -2.23 -14.97
N ARG A 20 -14.16 -1.73 -13.71
CA ARG A 20 -15.43 -1.35 -13.11
C ARG A 20 -15.34 -0.06 -12.29
N LEU A 21 -15.69 1.06 -12.91
CA LEU A 21 -15.48 2.42 -12.38
C LEU A 21 -16.31 2.74 -11.13
N ASP A 22 -17.57 2.32 -11.06
CA ASP A 22 -18.47 2.62 -9.93
C ASP A 22 -17.95 2.03 -8.60
N THR A 23 -17.35 0.83 -8.63
CA THR A 23 -16.65 0.27 -7.47
C THR A 23 -15.28 0.88 -7.23
N ALA A 24 -14.60 1.30 -8.30
CA ALA A 24 -13.24 1.80 -8.20
C ALA A 24 -13.18 3.20 -7.58
N MET A 25 -14.15 4.07 -7.86
CA MET A 25 -14.13 5.46 -7.41
C MET A 25 -14.10 5.57 -5.87
N PRO A 26 -14.99 4.90 -5.09
CA PRO A 26 -14.93 4.93 -3.63
C PRO A 26 -13.63 4.37 -3.07
N ILE A 27 -13.10 3.30 -3.68
CA ILE A 27 -11.81 2.70 -3.28
C ILE A 27 -10.67 3.72 -3.47
N ARG A 28 -10.65 4.44 -4.61
CA ARG A 28 -9.64 5.47 -4.88
C ARG A 28 -9.73 6.65 -3.92
N GLU A 29 -10.94 7.09 -3.62
CA GLU A 29 -11.18 8.17 -2.66
C GLU A 29 -10.67 7.79 -1.28
N LEU A 30 -11.00 6.58 -0.79
CA LEU A 30 -10.50 6.10 0.49
C LEU A 30 -8.97 5.99 0.51
N THR A 31 -8.35 5.44 -0.53
CA THR A 31 -6.88 5.34 -0.63
C THR A 31 -6.22 6.71 -0.67
N GLN A 32 -6.82 7.68 -1.38
CA GLN A 32 -6.33 9.05 -1.43
C GLN A 32 -6.41 9.71 -0.04
N ILE A 33 -7.54 9.55 0.67
CA ILE A 33 -7.70 10.06 2.04
C ILE A 33 -6.64 9.48 2.95
N LEU A 34 -6.49 8.15 2.94
CA LEU A 34 -5.58 7.47 3.86
C LEU A 34 -4.12 7.74 3.56
N LEU A 35 -3.68 7.67 2.30
CA LEU A 35 -2.25 7.72 1.97
C LEU A 35 -1.73 9.13 1.62
N ARG A 36 -2.62 10.08 1.33
CA ARG A 36 -2.25 11.44 0.91
C ARG A 36 -3.00 12.54 1.66
N GLY A 37 -4.08 12.23 2.37
CA GLY A 37 -4.82 13.19 3.18
C GLY A 37 -4.06 13.63 4.44
N GLU A 38 -4.70 14.53 5.18
CA GLU A 38 -4.21 15.07 6.46
C GLU A 38 -3.97 13.94 7.48
N SER A 39 -2.78 13.92 8.07
CA SER A 39 -2.34 12.92 9.02
C SER A 39 -1.08 13.42 9.74
N THR A 40 -0.88 12.97 10.98
CA THR A 40 0.38 13.16 11.72
C THR A 40 1.46 12.16 11.28
N LEU A 41 1.08 11.02 10.69
CA LEU A 41 2.00 10.17 9.94
C LEU A 41 2.31 10.80 8.58
N THR A 42 3.58 10.79 8.23
CA THR A 42 4.06 11.19 6.90
C THR A 42 3.47 10.29 5.81
N THR A 43 3.49 10.75 4.56
CA THR A 43 3.08 9.91 3.42
C THR A 43 3.99 8.68 3.28
N GLY A 44 5.30 8.81 3.53
CA GLY A 44 6.26 7.70 3.49
C GLY A 44 5.97 6.63 4.55
N GLU A 45 5.69 7.02 5.80
CA GLU A 45 5.30 6.09 6.86
C GLU A 45 4.03 5.29 6.51
N ARG A 46 3.07 5.93 5.83
CA ARG A 46 1.85 5.27 5.38
C ARG A 46 2.09 4.30 4.22
N GLU A 47 3.02 4.62 3.32
CA GLU A 47 3.47 3.65 2.29
C GLU A 47 4.24 2.47 2.89
N LEU A 48 4.99 2.66 3.98
CA LEU A 48 5.66 1.55 4.67
C LEU A 48 4.65 0.50 5.17
N ILE A 49 3.50 0.95 5.69
CA ILE A 49 2.40 0.05 6.09
C ILE A 49 1.91 -0.74 4.88
N ALA A 50 1.65 -0.07 3.75
CA ALA A 50 1.20 -0.69 2.51
C ALA A 50 2.21 -1.71 1.95
N ALA A 51 3.50 -1.34 1.95
CA ALA A 51 4.60 -2.17 1.48
C ALA A 51 4.80 -3.42 2.34
N LEU A 52 4.79 -3.27 3.67
CA LEU A 52 4.90 -4.38 4.61
C LEU A 52 3.77 -5.39 4.44
N VAL A 53 2.52 -4.91 4.41
CA VAL A 53 1.34 -5.77 4.25
C VAL A 53 1.37 -6.50 2.91
N SER A 54 1.72 -5.79 1.83
CA SER A 54 1.79 -6.40 0.50
C SER A 54 2.90 -7.44 0.38
N SER A 55 4.04 -7.21 1.03
CA SER A 55 5.14 -8.19 1.10
C SER A 55 4.74 -9.45 1.86
N ARG A 56 4.07 -9.30 3.02
CA ARG A 56 3.58 -10.44 3.80
C ARG A 56 2.46 -11.22 3.12
N ASN A 57 1.69 -10.58 2.25
CA ASN A 57 0.72 -11.22 1.38
C ASN A 57 1.35 -11.82 0.11
N CYS A 58 2.65 -11.62 -0.13
CA CYS A 58 3.37 -12.07 -1.33
C CYS A 58 2.80 -11.53 -2.65
N THR A 59 2.14 -10.37 -2.63
CA THR A 59 1.57 -9.75 -3.84
C THR A 59 2.64 -8.89 -4.53
N ALA A 60 3.37 -9.50 -5.47
CA ALA A 60 4.54 -8.90 -6.12
C ALA A 60 4.28 -7.49 -6.69
N PHE A 61 3.15 -7.27 -7.36
CA PHE A 61 2.81 -5.96 -7.93
C PHE A 61 2.67 -4.88 -6.85
N CYS A 62 1.89 -5.16 -5.81
CA CYS A 62 1.65 -4.21 -4.73
C CYS A 62 2.91 -4.00 -3.89
N GLU A 63 3.65 -5.07 -3.58
CA GLU A 63 4.92 -4.96 -2.87
C GLU A 63 5.89 -4.04 -3.61
N ALA A 64 6.13 -4.27 -4.90
CA ALA A 64 7.08 -3.48 -5.67
C ALA A 64 6.61 -2.02 -5.83
N ALA A 65 5.33 -1.79 -6.11
CA ALA A 65 4.77 -0.44 -6.25
C ALA A 65 4.87 0.38 -4.96
N HIS A 66 4.50 -0.21 -3.82
CA HIS A 66 4.47 0.51 -2.54
C HIS A 66 5.84 0.57 -1.86
N THR A 67 6.73 -0.40 -2.10
CA THR A 67 8.16 -0.25 -1.75
C THR A 67 8.73 0.95 -2.47
N LYS A 68 8.56 1.05 -3.80
CA LYS A 68 9.12 2.18 -4.56
C LYS A 68 8.49 3.53 -4.16
N ALA A 69 7.20 3.57 -3.87
CA ALA A 69 6.55 4.78 -3.37
C ALA A 69 7.11 5.19 -2.00
N ALA A 70 7.33 4.25 -1.08
CA ALA A 70 7.98 4.50 0.20
C ALA A 70 9.40 5.03 0.00
N ASP A 71 10.20 4.39 -0.87
CA ASP A 71 11.58 4.80 -1.12
C ASP A 71 11.68 6.27 -1.57
N ILE A 72 10.83 6.65 -2.53
CA ILE A 72 10.79 8.01 -3.07
C ILE A 72 10.39 9.03 -1.99
N LEU A 73 9.44 8.69 -1.11
CA LEU A 73 8.93 9.61 -0.09
C LEU A 73 9.86 9.74 1.12
N LEU A 74 10.62 8.69 1.44
CA LEU A 74 11.60 8.68 2.52
C LEU A 74 12.96 9.24 2.05
N GLY A 75 13.25 9.14 0.75
CA GLY A 75 14.51 9.58 0.17
C GLY A 75 15.64 8.54 0.30
N ASP A 76 15.30 7.29 0.59
CA ASP A 76 16.22 6.15 0.72
C ASP A 76 15.53 4.83 0.32
N ASP A 77 16.29 3.79 -0.01
CA ASP A 77 15.78 2.45 -0.38
C ASP A 77 16.01 1.38 0.71
N GLU A 78 16.62 1.76 1.82
CA GLU A 78 17.02 0.84 2.88
C GLU A 78 15.92 0.65 3.93
N THR A 79 15.15 1.69 4.24
CA THR A 79 14.14 1.67 5.29
C THR A 79 13.01 0.70 4.95
N ALA A 80 12.45 0.76 3.74
CA ALA A 80 11.38 -0.14 3.33
C ALA A 80 11.86 -1.59 3.26
N ARG A 81 13.11 -1.81 2.80
CA ARG A 81 13.75 -3.13 2.80
C ARG A 81 13.89 -3.69 4.22
N ALA A 82 14.38 -2.89 5.16
CA ALA A 82 14.55 -3.27 6.56
C ALA A 82 13.20 -3.58 7.23
N VAL A 83 12.18 -2.74 7.04
CA VAL A 83 10.82 -2.97 7.56
C VAL A 83 10.24 -4.30 7.12
N LYS A 84 10.41 -4.67 5.84
CA LYS A 84 9.92 -5.95 5.31
C LYS A 84 10.68 -7.15 5.86
N GLN A 85 11.97 -6.99 6.16
CA GLN A 85 12.81 -8.05 6.72
C GLN A 85 12.49 -8.29 8.21
N ASP A 86 12.50 -7.23 9.01
CA ASP A 86 12.21 -7.28 10.43
C ASP A 86 11.81 -5.89 10.95
N VAL A 87 10.56 -5.75 11.37
CA VAL A 87 9.97 -4.50 11.86
C VAL A 87 10.68 -4.01 13.13
N GLU A 88 11.12 -4.91 14.02
CA GLU A 88 11.66 -4.52 15.32
C GLU A 88 13.07 -3.90 15.20
N THR A 89 13.83 -4.30 14.18
CA THR A 89 15.18 -3.82 13.91
C THR A 89 15.24 -2.72 12.83
N ALA A 90 14.12 -2.41 12.18
CA ALA A 90 14.05 -1.38 11.16
C ALA A 90 14.39 0.03 11.70
N PRO A 91 15.01 0.91 10.89
CA PRO A 91 15.46 2.24 11.28
C PRO A 91 14.31 3.26 11.29
N VAL A 92 13.19 2.93 11.93
CA VAL A 92 12.01 3.79 12.11
C VAL A 92 11.78 4.07 13.59
N SER A 93 10.96 5.07 13.89
CA SER A 93 10.60 5.41 15.28
C SER A 93 9.92 4.24 16.00
N GLU A 94 10.02 4.17 17.33
CA GLU A 94 9.31 3.15 18.13
C GLU A 94 7.79 3.18 17.91
N LYS A 95 7.23 4.38 17.68
CA LYS A 95 5.83 4.54 17.27
C LYS A 95 5.54 3.78 15.97
N MET A 96 6.39 3.96 14.96
CA MET A 96 6.23 3.27 13.68
C MET A 96 6.45 1.77 13.78
N LYS A 97 7.39 1.29 14.60
CA LYS A 97 7.54 -0.16 14.85
C LYS A 97 6.25 -0.75 15.42
N ALA A 98 5.66 -0.09 16.42
CA ALA A 98 4.41 -0.54 17.02
C ALA A 98 3.23 -0.53 16.02
N LEU A 99 3.11 0.53 15.19
CA LEU A 99 2.08 0.61 14.15
C LEU A 99 2.29 -0.44 13.04
N LEU A 100 3.52 -0.65 12.57
CA LEU A 100 3.86 -1.68 11.59
C LEU A 100 3.56 -3.08 12.14
N GLN A 101 3.78 -3.32 13.44
CA GLN A 101 3.39 -4.56 14.09
C GLN A 101 1.87 -4.75 14.13
N ILE A 102 1.09 -3.68 14.38
CA ILE A 102 -0.38 -3.72 14.28
C ILE A 102 -0.82 -4.04 12.84
N ALA A 103 -0.20 -3.43 11.84
CA ALA A 103 -0.49 -3.71 10.43
C ALA A 103 -0.18 -5.15 10.04
N ALA A 104 0.96 -5.66 10.50
CA ALA A 104 1.38 -7.05 10.39
C ALA A 104 0.37 -8.04 10.99
N LEU A 105 -0.16 -7.75 12.18
CA LEU A 105 -1.20 -8.56 12.83
C LEU A 105 -2.52 -8.48 12.06
N THR A 106 -2.93 -7.27 11.67
CA THR A 106 -4.15 -7.03 10.87
C THR A 106 -4.13 -7.83 9.57
N GLN A 107 -2.96 -7.91 8.91
CA GLN A 107 -2.78 -8.67 7.68
C GLN A 107 -2.99 -10.18 7.87
N GLN A 108 -2.57 -10.73 9.01
CA GLN A 108 -2.78 -12.15 9.32
C GLN A 108 -4.26 -12.45 9.59
N ASN A 109 -4.86 -11.69 10.50
CA ASN A 109 -6.27 -11.78 10.87
C ASN A 109 -6.66 -10.55 11.70
N GLY A 110 -7.84 -9.96 11.48
CA GLY A 110 -8.33 -8.84 12.28
C GLY A 110 -8.40 -9.16 13.79
N SER A 111 -8.68 -10.41 14.16
CA SER A 111 -8.71 -10.83 15.58
C SER A 111 -7.31 -11.03 16.19
N ALA A 112 -6.23 -10.93 15.41
CA ALA A 112 -4.86 -11.06 15.90
C ALA A 112 -4.33 -9.75 16.50
N VAL A 113 -4.99 -8.61 16.26
CA VAL A 113 -4.62 -7.34 16.88
C VAL A 113 -5.04 -7.38 18.35
N THR A 114 -4.06 -7.44 19.26
CA THR A 114 -4.30 -7.56 20.70
C THR A 114 -4.31 -6.21 21.41
N SER A 115 -4.92 -6.18 22.60
CA SER A 115 -4.89 -5.00 23.48
C SER A 115 -3.46 -4.58 23.83
N GLU A 116 -2.54 -5.55 23.98
CA GLU A 116 -1.14 -5.29 24.29
C GLU A 116 -0.42 -4.59 23.13
N ALA A 117 -0.68 -5.01 21.88
CA ALA A 117 -0.13 -4.33 20.71
C ALA A 117 -0.61 -2.87 20.61
N VAL A 118 -1.90 -2.64 20.90
CA VAL A 118 -2.50 -1.30 20.94
C VAL A 118 -1.91 -0.46 22.07
N SER A 119 -1.77 -1.03 23.28
CA SER A 119 -1.15 -0.34 24.43
C SER A 119 0.29 0.05 24.13
N ARG A 120 1.09 -0.85 23.54
CA ARG A 120 2.47 -0.55 23.12
C ARG A 120 2.53 0.62 22.14
N ALA A 121 1.61 0.69 21.18
CA ALA A 121 1.55 1.81 20.25
C ALA A 121 1.25 3.14 20.97
N ARG A 122 0.31 3.14 21.93
CA ARG A 122 -0.02 4.33 22.74
C ARG A 122 1.16 4.78 23.61
N GLU A 123 1.84 3.84 24.26
CA GLU A 123 3.03 4.11 25.07
C GLU A 123 4.16 4.73 24.22
N ALA A 124 4.27 4.32 22.96
CA ALA A 124 5.18 4.92 21.98
C ALA A 124 4.67 6.25 21.38
N GLY A 125 3.51 6.76 21.84
CA GLY A 125 2.95 8.04 21.44
C GLY A 125 2.00 8.01 20.24
N ALA A 126 1.52 6.83 19.82
CA ALA A 126 0.51 6.73 18.77
C ALA A 126 -0.86 7.22 19.26
N THR A 127 -1.52 8.00 18.41
CA THR A 127 -2.90 8.46 18.66
C THR A 127 -3.93 7.42 18.21
N ASP A 128 -5.18 7.56 18.68
CA ASP A 128 -6.30 6.73 18.23
C ASP A 128 -6.48 6.75 16.72
N ARG A 129 -6.31 7.93 16.12
CA ARG A 129 -6.44 8.09 14.67
C ARG A 129 -5.32 7.36 13.92
N GLU A 130 -4.08 7.42 14.40
CA GLU A 130 -2.96 6.71 13.76
C GLU A 130 -3.12 5.19 13.86
N ILE A 131 -3.62 4.68 15.00
CA ILE A 131 -3.92 3.25 15.17
C ILE A 131 -5.08 2.84 14.24
N HIS A 132 -6.15 3.62 14.21
CA HIS A 132 -7.29 3.41 13.31
C HIS A 132 -6.85 3.37 11.85
N ASP A 133 -6.15 4.41 11.40
CA ASP A 133 -5.71 4.54 10.01
C ASP A 133 -4.71 3.44 9.65
N THR A 134 -3.86 3.01 10.57
CA THR A 134 -2.95 1.87 10.38
C THR A 134 -3.70 0.57 10.09
N VAL A 135 -4.71 0.25 10.91
CA VAL A 135 -5.56 -0.93 10.69
C VAL A 135 -6.31 -0.82 9.37
N LEU A 136 -6.86 0.36 9.07
CA LEU A 136 -7.65 0.57 7.85
C LEU A 136 -6.79 0.53 6.59
N ILE A 137 -5.59 1.10 6.61
CA ILE A 137 -4.59 0.96 5.53
C ILE A 137 -4.25 -0.51 5.34
N ALA A 138 -3.91 -1.24 6.42
CA ALA A 138 -3.56 -2.66 6.31
C ALA A 138 -4.71 -3.51 5.74
N ALA A 139 -5.96 -3.26 6.18
CA ALA A 139 -7.14 -3.93 5.64
C ALA A 139 -7.37 -3.60 4.16
N LEU A 140 -7.20 -2.33 3.77
CA LEU A 140 -7.33 -1.89 2.38
C LEU A 140 -6.27 -2.51 1.48
N PHE A 141 -5.04 -2.66 1.95
CA PHE A 141 -3.99 -3.36 1.20
C PHE A 141 -4.24 -4.86 1.13
N CYS A 142 -4.81 -5.48 2.18
CA CYS A 142 -5.31 -6.84 2.08
C CYS A 142 -6.39 -7.02 1.01
N LEU A 143 -7.28 -6.04 0.83
CA LEU A 143 -8.25 -6.02 -0.26
C LEU A 143 -7.52 -5.92 -1.61
N TYR A 144 -6.63 -4.95 -1.78
CA TYR A 144 -5.89 -4.78 -3.04
C TYR A 144 -5.09 -6.02 -3.42
N ASN A 145 -4.39 -6.62 -2.47
CA ASN A 145 -3.60 -7.82 -2.65
C ASN A 145 -4.46 -9.00 -3.13
N LYS A 146 -5.56 -9.28 -2.42
CA LYS A 146 -6.50 -10.35 -2.78
C LYS A 146 -7.18 -10.07 -4.12
N TYR A 147 -7.42 -8.81 -4.46
CA TYR A 147 -8.04 -8.44 -5.73
C TYR A 147 -7.08 -8.65 -6.92
N VAL A 148 -5.83 -8.20 -6.77
CA VAL A 148 -4.73 -8.35 -7.76
C VAL A 148 -4.41 -9.82 -8.02
N ASP A 149 -4.16 -10.60 -6.97
CA ASP A 149 -3.75 -12.00 -7.09
C ASP A 149 -4.95 -12.90 -7.39
N GLY A 150 -6.11 -12.63 -6.79
CA GLY A 150 -7.33 -13.41 -6.99
C GLY A 150 -7.88 -13.35 -8.43
N LEU A 151 -7.50 -12.34 -9.22
CA LEU A 151 -7.80 -12.26 -10.65
C LEU A 151 -6.58 -12.48 -11.55
N ALA A 152 -5.45 -12.90 -10.99
CA ALA A 152 -4.21 -13.21 -11.70
C ALA A 152 -3.75 -12.08 -12.65
N THR A 153 -3.82 -10.83 -12.17
CA THR A 153 -3.38 -9.67 -12.93
C THR A 153 -1.89 -9.71 -13.26
N ILE A 154 -1.47 -8.97 -14.29
CA ILE A 154 -0.07 -8.95 -14.73
C ILE A 154 0.74 -8.08 -13.76
N ALA A 155 1.84 -8.63 -13.24
CA ALA A 155 2.88 -7.91 -12.53
C ALA A 155 4.10 -7.77 -13.43
N PRO A 156 4.44 -6.56 -13.92
CA PRO A 156 5.65 -6.33 -14.69
C PRO A 156 6.89 -6.74 -13.90
N SER A 157 7.89 -7.30 -14.59
CA SER A 157 9.19 -7.67 -13.98
C SER A 157 10.23 -6.56 -14.06
N ASP A 158 10.03 -5.57 -14.96
CA ASP A 158 10.96 -4.46 -15.17
C ASP A 158 10.91 -3.46 -13.99
N PRO A 159 12.02 -3.24 -13.26
CA PRO A 159 12.08 -2.25 -12.20
C PRO A 159 11.75 -0.82 -12.66
N ALA A 160 12.03 -0.47 -13.93
CA ALA A 160 11.75 0.86 -14.46
C ALA A 160 10.24 1.16 -14.48
N PHE A 161 9.39 0.13 -14.64
CA PHE A 161 7.95 0.27 -14.51
C PHE A 161 7.56 0.77 -13.12
N TYR A 162 8.12 0.18 -12.06
CA TYR A 162 7.80 0.56 -10.69
C TYR A 162 8.39 1.91 -10.30
N GLN A 163 9.52 2.32 -10.89
CA GLN A 163 10.05 3.68 -10.76
C GLN A 163 9.01 4.71 -11.26
N MET A 164 8.54 4.57 -12.51
CA MET A 164 7.53 5.46 -13.08
C MET A 164 6.20 5.42 -12.30
N LEU A 165 5.80 4.23 -11.86
CA LEU A 165 4.59 4.05 -11.05
C LEU A 165 4.71 4.75 -9.69
N GLY A 166 5.86 4.61 -9.02
CA GLY A 166 6.17 5.27 -7.76
C GLY A 166 6.08 6.78 -7.90
N GLU A 167 6.78 7.37 -8.87
CA GLU A 167 6.72 8.81 -9.18
C GLU A 167 5.29 9.30 -9.44
N ARG A 168 4.50 8.53 -10.19
CA ARG A 168 3.09 8.84 -10.43
C ARG A 168 2.29 8.84 -9.13
N ILE A 169 2.43 7.81 -8.30
CA ILE A 169 1.69 7.62 -7.05
C ILE A 169 2.08 8.70 -6.02
N THR A 170 3.34 9.08 -5.93
CA THR A 170 3.81 10.10 -4.99
C THR A 170 3.50 11.51 -5.48
N GLY A 171 3.54 11.77 -6.79
CA GLY A 171 3.25 13.07 -7.39
C GLY A 171 1.76 13.39 -7.59
N ARG A 172 0.94 12.41 -8.00
CA ARG A 172 -0.50 12.60 -8.30
C ARG A 172 -1.43 11.99 -7.23
N GLY A 173 -0.92 11.08 -6.41
CA GLY A 173 -1.76 10.28 -5.51
C GLY A 173 -2.50 9.15 -6.24
N TYR A 174 -3.67 8.78 -5.70
CA TYR A 174 -4.43 7.58 -6.08
C TYR A 174 -5.65 7.87 -6.96
N VAL A 175 -5.83 9.12 -7.34
CA VAL A 175 -6.94 9.58 -8.19
C VAL A 175 -6.78 9.08 -9.62
N ARG A 176 -7.92 8.79 -10.27
CA ARG A 176 -7.95 8.48 -11.70
C ARG A 176 -7.62 9.76 -12.49
N PRO A 177 -6.76 9.72 -13.52
CA PRO A 177 -6.51 10.88 -14.37
C PRO A 177 -7.80 11.37 -15.04
N PRO A 178 -7.97 12.70 -15.25
CA PRO A 178 -9.02 13.22 -16.12
C PRO A 178 -8.90 12.57 -17.50
N GLY A 179 -10.00 12.03 -18.02
CA GLY A 179 -10.01 11.30 -19.31
C GLY A 179 -9.50 9.85 -19.26
N GLY A 180 -8.99 9.37 -18.12
CA GLY A 180 -8.53 7.99 -17.94
C GLY A 180 -7.04 7.78 -18.24
N TYR A 181 -6.63 6.51 -18.28
CA TYR A 181 -5.26 6.16 -18.63
C TYR A 181 -5.11 6.13 -20.15
N PRO A 182 -4.10 6.81 -20.72
CA PRO A 182 -3.89 6.82 -22.16
C PRO A 182 -3.69 5.39 -22.67
N VAL A 183 -4.40 5.03 -23.74
CA VAL A 183 -4.13 3.82 -24.50
C VAL A 183 -2.82 4.07 -25.24
N GLN A 184 -1.75 3.38 -24.88
CA GLN A 184 -0.55 3.39 -25.71
C GLN A 184 -0.88 2.60 -26.98
N THR A 185 -1.09 3.33 -28.08
CA THR A 185 -1.14 2.73 -29.42
C THR A 185 0.29 2.33 -29.79
N HIS A 186 0.56 1.03 -29.82
CA HIS A 186 1.77 0.49 -30.44
C HIS A 186 1.67 0.56 -31.96
#